data_AF-A0A5E6NKG7-F1
#
_entry.id   AF-A0A5E6NKG7-F1
#
_cell.length_a   1.000
_cell.length_b   1.000
_cell.length_c   1.000
_cell.angle_alpha   90.00
_cell.angle_beta   90.00
_cell.angle_gamma   90.00
#
_symmetry.space_group_name_H-M   'P 1'
#
loop_
_entity.id
_entity.type
_entity.pdbx_description
1 polymer ?
#
loop_
_entity_poly.entity_id
_entity_poly.type
_entity_poly.pdbx_seq_one_letter_code
_entity_poly.pdbx_strand_id
1 'polypeptide(L)'
;MLGFKVENPNLSFVVQGMNDDNLAYFNTLLGEGEVSAIINQKEQTINIQESIFTGFWRITIVDNENNLISDCIEVGDIPEAIVALNQKKSNKILFDSALLPESVINAPAILTELKDKRQEYEASKKL
;
A
#
# COMPACT_ATOMS: atom_id res chain seq x y z
N MET A 1 -21.29 9.75 -15.36
CA MET A 1 -20.03 9.66 -14.61
C MET A 1 -19.47 8.28 -14.91
N LEU A 2 -18.39 8.17 -15.69
CA LEU A 2 -17.78 6.87 -15.97
C LEU A 2 -17.20 6.35 -14.65
N GLY A 3 -17.78 5.26 -14.12
CA GLY A 3 -17.36 4.68 -12.86
C GLY A 3 -15.94 4.16 -12.97
N PHE A 4 -15.08 4.57 -12.04
CA PHE A 4 -13.78 3.93 -11.85
C PHE A 4 -14.00 2.43 -11.63
N LYS A 5 -13.21 1.60 -12.32
CA LYS A 5 -13.16 0.16 -12.09
C LYS A 5 -11.80 -0.17 -11.46
N VAL A 6 -11.78 -1.16 -10.58
CA VAL A 6 -10.58 -1.64 -9.85
C VAL A 6 -9.40 -1.99 -10.77
N GLU A 7 -9.70 -2.33 -12.02
CA GLU A 7 -8.73 -2.70 -13.05
C GLU A 7 -8.18 -1.52 -13.87
N ASN A 8 -8.65 -0.30 -13.61
CA ASN A 8 -8.08 0.89 -14.21
C ASN A 8 -6.70 1.19 -13.59
N PRO A 9 -5.72 1.63 -14.38
CA PRO A 9 -4.45 2.09 -13.83
C PRO A 9 -4.68 3.32 -12.95
N ASN A 10 -3.89 3.41 -11.88
CA ASN A 10 -3.96 4.56 -11.00
C ASN A 10 -3.51 5.84 -11.72
N LEU A 11 -4.12 6.96 -11.36
CA LEU A 11 -3.69 8.27 -11.84
C LEU A 11 -2.56 8.77 -10.94
N SER A 12 -1.48 9.30 -11.53
CA SER A 12 -0.35 9.84 -10.77
C SER A 12 -0.13 11.32 -11.05
N PHE A 13 0.06 12.11 -10.00
CA PHE A 13 0.28 13.55 -10.03
C PHE A 13 1.54 13.89 -9.26
N VAL A 14 2.55 14.45 -9.94
CA VAL A 14 3.81 14.86 -9.30
C VAL A 14 3.57 16.05 -8.37
N VAL A 15 4.12 15.97 -7.17
CA VAL A 15 4.06 17.04 -6.14
C VAL A 15 5.43 17.71 -5.97
N GLN A 16 6.50 17.06 -6.42
CA GLN A 16 7.87 17.58 -6.34
C GLN A 16 7.99 18.98 -6.96
N GLY A 17 8.68 19.88 -6.26
CA GLY A 17 8.90 21.27 -6.69
C GLY A 17 7.96 22.29 -6.05
N MET A 18 6.98 21.86 -5.25
CA MET A 18 6.28 22.76 -4.33
C MET A 18 7.25 23.26 -3.25
N ASN A 19 7.08 24.51 -2.81
CA ASN A 19 7.82 25.03 -1.66
C ASN A 19 7.28 24.45 -0.35
N ASP A 20 8.04 24.63 0.73
CA ASP A 20 7.73 24.02 2.03
C ASP A 20 6.37 24.44 2.58
N ASP A 21 5.98 25.71 2.42
CA ASP A 21 4.68 26.23 2.88
C ASP A 21 3.50 25.56 2.14
N ASN A 22 3.59 25.45 0.81
CA ASN A 22 2.56 24.79 0.01
C ASN A 22 2.51 23.29 0.29
N LEU A 23 3.65 22.64 0.49
CA LEU A 23 3.70 21.23 0.87
C LEU A 23 3.06 20.99 2.24
N ALA A 24 3.37 21.82 3.24
CA ALA A 24 2.78 21.71 4.57
C ALA A 24 1.26 21.93 4.54
N TYR A 25 0.80 22.93 3.79
CA TYR A 25 -0.63 23.16 3.58
C TYR A 25 -1.29 22.00 2.85
N PHE A 26 -0.68 21.49 1.79
CA PHE A 26 -1.20 20.37 1.02
C PHE A 26 -1.31 19.08 1.86
N ASN A 27 -0.29 18.78 2.68
CA ASN A 27 -0.33 17.64 3.60
C ASN A 27 -1.43 17.80 4.65
N THR A 28 -1.66 19.04 5.14
CA THR A 28 -2.75 19.33 6.07
C THR A 28 -4.13 19.08 5.43
N LEU A 29 -4.29 19.44 4.15
CA LEU A 29 -5.55 19.22 3.41
C LEU A 29 -5.81 17.73 3.14
N LEU A 30 -4.78 16.97 2.76
CA LEU A 30 -4.89 15.53 2.56
C LEU A 30 -5.18 14.81 3.88
N GLY A 31 -4.55 15.25 4.96
CA GLY A 31 -4.57 14.53 6.23
C GLY A 31 -4.01 13.10 6.10
N GLU A 32 -4.14 12.34 7.18
CA GLU A 32 -3.70 10.94 7.25
C GLU A 32 -4.93 10.05 7.47
N GLY A 33 -5.16 9.15 6.53
CA GLY A 33 -6.12 8.06 6.64
C GLY A 33 -5.58 6.92 7.50
N GLU A 34 -6.34 5.83 7.55
CA GLU A 34 -6.05 4.69 8.43
C GLU A 34 -4.98 3.74 7.87
N VAL A 35 -4.69 3.83 6.57
CA VAL A 35 -3.79 2.91 5.87
C VAL A 35 -2.49 3.58 5.51
N SER A 36 -1.38 2.94 5.87
CA SER A 36 -0.04 3.33 5.46
C SER A 36 0.83 2.11 5.19
N ALA A 37 1.88 2.30 4.41
CA ALA A 37 2.85 1.26 4.11
C ALA A 37 4.25 1.84 3.93
N ILE A 38 5.25 1.04 4.29
CA ILE A 38 6.66 1.34 4.05
C ILE A 38 7.26 0.16 3.29
N ILE A 39 7.87 0.45 2.14
CA ILE A 39 8.59 -0.54 1.35
C ILE A 39 10.08 -0.20 1.40
N ASN A 40 10.81 -0.97 2.22
CA ASN A 40 12.26 -0.88 2.30
C ASN A 40 12.88 -1.65 1.12
N GLN A 41 13.63 -0.93 0.28
CA GLN A 41 14.46 -1.50 -0.78
C GLN A 41 15.94 -1.31 -0.40
N LYS A 42 16.84 -1.85 -1.22
CA LYS A 42 18.27 -1.83 -0.90
C LYS A 42 18.86 -0.41 -0.79
N GLU A 43 18.41 0.50 -1.66
CA GLU A 43 18.98 1.85 -1.81
C GLU A 43 17.98 2.97 -1.52
N GLN A 44 16.72 2.62 -1.25
CA GLN A 44 15.63 3.59 -1.09
C GLN A 44 14.49 3.04 -0.24
N THR A 45 13.73 3.95 0.34
CA THR A 45 12.51 3.67 1.08
C THR A 45 11.33 4.35 0.40
N ILE A 46 10.26 3.60 0.15
CA ILE A 46 8.99 4.13 -0.37
C ILE A 46 8.04 4.25 0.81
N ASN A 47 7.67 5.47 1.18
CA ASN A 47 6.62 5.75 2.15
C ASN A 47 5.31 6.00 1.42
N ILE A 48 4.26 5.36 1.90
CA ILE A 48 2.92 5.39 1.31
C ILE A 48 1.95 5.71 2.44
N GLN A 49 1.16 6.75 2.27
CA GLN A 49 0.16 7.18 3.24
C GLN A 49 -1.16 7.44 2.52
N GLU A 50 -2.22 6.75 2.92
CA GLU A 50 -3.56 7.12 2.47
C GLU A 50 -3.96 8.46 3.10
N SER A 51 -4.64 9.31 2.34
CA SER A 51 -5.24 10.53 2.86
C SER A 51 -6.59 10.24 3.55
N ILE A 52 -7.24 11.25 4.13
CA ILE A 52 -8.63 11.08 4.62
C ILE A 52 -9.64 10.84 3.48
N PHE A 53 -9.23 11.10 2.23
CA PHE A 53 -9.99 10.75 1.04
C PHE A 53 -9.58 9.35 0.57
N THR A 54 -10.50 8.40 0.70
CA THR A 54 -10.27 7.01 0.30
C THR A 54 -9.78 6.91 -1.14
N GLY A 55 -8.72 6.13 -1.36
CA GLY A 55 -8.11 5.93 -2.68
C GLY A 55 -7.20 7.07 -3.14
N PHE A 56 -6.91 8.07 -2.28
CA PHE A 56 -5.88 9.07 -2.53
C PHE A 56 -4.66 8.77 -1.66
N TRP A 57 -3.52 8.57 -2.30
CA TRP A 57 -2.31 8.08 -1.68
C TRP A 57 -1.18 9.07 -1.89
N ARG A 58 -0.51 9.46 -0.81
CA ARG A 58 0.77 10.18 -0.87
C ARG A 58 1.91 9.16 -0.94
N ILE A 59 2.77 9.31 -1.94
CA ILE A 59 3.92 8.43 -2.14
C ILE A 59 5.18 9.27 -2.22
N THR A 60 6.06 9.05 -1.25
CA THR A 60 7.40 9.66 -1.22
C THR A 60 8.45 8.57 -1.31
N ILE A 61 9.45 8.78 -2.15
CA ILE A 61 10.62 7.91 -2.25
C ILE A 61 11.82 8.70 -1.74
N VAL A 62 12.52 8.14 -0.77
CA VAL A 62 13.75 8.73 -0.21
C VAL A 62 14.91 7.75 -0.37
N ASP A 63 16.13 8.25 -0.54
CA ASP A 63 17.34 7.43 -0.50
C ASP A 63 17.70 7.02 0.96
N ASN A 64 18.80 6.28 1.10
CA ASN A 64 19.31 5.86 2.41
C ASN A 64 19.83 7.02 3.30
N GLU A 65 20.01 8.21 2.73
CA GLU A 65 20.42 9.44 3.43
C GLU A 65 19.21 10.35 3.73
N ASN A 66 17.99 9.88 3.49
CA ASN A 66 16.72 10.62 3.60
C ASN A 66 16.56 11.79 2.62
N ASN A 67 17.31 11.83 1.52
CA ASN A 67 17.05 12.80 0.45
C ASN A 67 15.83 12.37 -0.36
N LEU A 68 14.94 13.32 -0.66
CA LEU A 68 13.75 13.08 -1.47
C LEU A 68 14.12 12.82 -2.93
N ILE A 69 13.85 11.59 -3.40
CA ILE A 69 14.03 11.17 -4.79
C ILE A 69 12.79 11.54 -5.62
N SER A 70 11.60 11.22 -5.11
CA SER A 70 10.33 11.37 -5.83
C SER A 70 9.19 11.63 -4.86
N ASP A 71 8.20 12.40 -5.33
CA ASP A 71 7.03 12.78 -4.54
C ASP A 71 5.80 12.93 -5.44
N CYS A 72 4.78 12.11 -5.20
CA CYS A 72 3.54 12.14 -5.98
C CYS A 72 2.30 11.77 -5.18
N ILE A 73 1.14 12.15 -5.71
CA ILE A 73 -0.16 11.59 -5.36
C ILE A 73 -0.53 10.51 -6.36
N GLU A 74 -0.99 9.39 -5.85
CA GLU A 74 -1.59 8.32 -6.63
C GLU A 74 -3.08 8.22 -6.28
N VAL A 75 -3.94 8.15 -7.29
CA VAL A 75 -5.40 8.01 -7.13
C VAL A 75 -5.83 6.67 -7.70
N GLY A 76 -6.33 5.79 -6.83
CA GLY A 76 -6.79 4.45 -7.14
C GLY A 76 -6.88 3.56 -5.90
N ASP A 77 -7.26 2.30 -6.08
CA ASP A 77 -7.61 1.43 -4.95
C ASP A 77 -6.39 1.04 -4.09
N ILE A 78 -5.28 0.69 -4.75
CA ILE A 78 -4.04 0.27 -4.08
C ILE A 78 -2.86 0.87 -4.85
N PRO A 79 -1.88 1.50 -4.18
CA PRO A 79 -0.67 2.02 -4.80
C PRO A 79 0.08 0.98 -5.64
N GLU A 80 0.47 1.36 -6.86
CA GLU A 80 1.12 0.48 -7.83
C GLU A 80 2.42 -0.13 -7.28
N ALA A 81 3.14 0.61 -6.43
CA ALA A 81 4.34 0.09 -5.75
C ALA A 81 4.07 -1.17 -4.90
N ILE A 82 2.91 -1.25 -4.25
CA ILE A 82 2.48 -2.42 -3.48
C ILE A 82 2.10 -3.57 -4.41
N VAL A 83 1.36 -3.28 -5.48
CA VAL A 83 0.96 -4.28 -6.49
C VAL A 83 2.20 -4.91 -7.15
N ALA A 84 3.14 -4.08 -7.59
CA ALA A 84 4.39 -4.52 -8.20
C ALA A 84 5.26 -5.34 -7.23
N LEU A 85 5.31 -4.96 -5.95
CA LEU A 85 6.01 -5.73 -4.93
C LEU A 85 5.39 -7.12 -4.74
N ASN A 86 4.06 -7.19 -4.68
CA ASN A 86 3.32 -8.43 -4.53
C ASN A 86 3.53 -9.36 -5.74
N GLN A 87 3.49 -8.84 -6.96
CA GLN A 87 3.76 -9.62 -8.18
C GLN A 87 5.19 -10.19 -8.22
N LYS A 88 6.19 -9.42 -7.77
CA LYS A 88 7.58 -9.88 -7.66
C LYS A 88 7.76 -10.94 -6.57
N LYS A 89 7.04 -10.81 -5.45
CA LYS A 89 7.02 -11.80 -4.36
C LYS A 89 5.99 -12.90 -4.64
N SER A 90 6.16 -13.58 -5.77
CA SER A 90 5.23 -14.61 -6.27
C SER A 90 5.11 -15.88 -5.40
N ASN A 91 5.71 -16.00 -4.20
CA ASN A 91 5.64 -17.23 -3.42
C ASN A 91 5.43 -17.06 -1.90
N LYS A 92 4.32 -17.69 -1.46
CA LYS A 92 3.94 -18.19 -0.12
C LYS A 92 3.91 -17.19 1.03
N ILE A 93 2.79 -16.48 1.15
CA ILE A 93 2.30 -16.10 2.48
C ILE A 93 2.08 -17.41 3.24
N LEU A 94 2.86 -17.61 4.32
CA LEU A 94 2.74 -18.78 5.17
C LEU A 94 1.66 -18.50 6.21
N PHE A 95 0.45 -18.97 5.96
CA PHE A 95 -0.64 -18.97 6.95
C PHE A 95 -0.49 -20.16 7.89
N ASP A 96 0.67 -20.25 8.55
CA ASP A 96 0.95 -21.32 9.52
C ASP A 96 0.80 -20.78 10.94
N SER A 97 -0.33 -21.12 11.56
CA SER A 97 -0.60 -20.76 12.95
C SER A 97 0.40 -21.38 13.92
N ALA A 98 1.14 -22.43 13.54
CA ALA A 98 2.16 -23.04 14.38
C ALA A 98 3.41 -22.16 14.55
N LEU A 99 3.59 -21.11 13.72
CA LEU A 99 4.66 -20.14 13.87
C LEU A 99 4.32 -18.99 14.83
N LEU A 100 3.09 -18.94 15.34
CA LEU A 100 2.65 -17.87 16.23
C LEU A 100 3.14 -18.11 17.67
N PRO A 101 3.56 -17.05 18.39
CA PRO A 101 3.83 -17.15 19.82
C PRO A 101 2.58 -17.58 20.61
N GLU A 102 2.76 -18.37 21.68
CA GLU A 102 1.66 -18.88 22.50
C GLU A 102 0.77 -17.78 23.12
N SER A 103 1.30 -16.58 23.30
CA SER A 103 0.56 -15.43 23.84
C SER A 103 -0.46 -14.84 22.85
N VAL A 104 -0.45 -15.27 21.58
CA VAL A 104 -1.33 -14.75 20.54
C VAL A 104 -2.60 -15.59 20.43
N ILE A 105 -3.66 -15.11 21.07
CA ILE A 105 -4.93 -15.86 21.18
C ILE A 105 -5.75 -15.79 19.88
N ASN A 106 -5.83 -14.61 19.24
CA ASN A 106 -6.78 -14.38 18.13
C ASN A 106 -6.19 -14.65 16.75
N ALA A 107 -4.88 -14.43 16.54
CA ALA A 107 -4.28 -14.57 15.22
C ALA A 107 -4.36 -15.99 14.61
N PRO A 108 -4.31 -17.10 15.39
CA PRO A 108 -4.48 -18.44 14.82
C PRO A 108 -5.80 -18.62 14.04
N ALA A 109 -6.91 -18.14 14.62
CA ALA A 109 -8.23 -18.19 13.97
C ALA A 109 -8.27 -17.33 12.71
N ILE A 110 -7.75 -16.10 12.78
CA ILE A 110 -7.68 -15.18 11.63
C ILE A 110 -6.82 -15.74 10.49
N LEU A 111 -5.67 -16.35 10.79
CA LEU A 111 -4.82 -16.97 9.76
C LEU A 111 -5.52 -18.15 9.08
N THR A 112 -6.27 -18.94 9.84
CA THR A 112 -7.06 -20.05 9.29
C THR A 112 -8.14 -19.52 8.34
N GLU A 113 -8.90 -18.51 8.78
CA GLU A 113 -9.93 -17.88 7.96
C GLU A 113 -9.35 -17.26 6.67
N LEU A 114 -8.23 -16.53 6.77
CA LEU A 114 -7.56 -15.93 5.61
C LEU A 114 -7.07 -16.98 4.62
N LYS A 115 -6.56 -18.12 5.12
CA LYS A 115 -6.14 -19.24 4.28
C LYS A 115 -7.31 -19.82 3.50
N ASP A 116 -8.45 -20.04 4.15
CA ASP A 116 -9.65 -20.59 3.52
C ASP A 116 -10.21 -19.62 2.47
N LYS A 117 -10.37 -18.34 2.83
CA LYS A 117 -10.86 -17.29 1.92
C LYS A 117 -9.97 -17.11 0.69
N ARG A 118 -8.66 -17.22 0.86
CA ARG A 118 -7.72 -17.16 -0.26
C ARG A 118 -7.92 -18.32 -1.24
N GLN A 119 -8.12 -19.54 -0.74
CA GLN A 119 -8.37 -20.71 -1.59
C GLN A 119 -9.68 -20.56 -2.38
N GLU A 120 -10.74 -20.08 -1.73
CA GLU A 120 -12.02 -19.78 -2.39
C GLU A 120 -11.85 -18.74 -3.52
N TYR A 121 -11.09 -17.67 -3.26
CA TYR A 121 -10.82 -16.63 -4.25
C TYR A 121 -9.95 -17.12 -5.44
N GLU A 122 -8.94 -17.95 -5.18
CA GLU A 122 -8.13 -18.54 -6.25
C GLU A 122 -8.94 -19.51 -7.12
N ALA A 123 -9.90 -20.22 -6.53
CA ALA A 123 -10.82 -21.09 -7.26
C ALA A 123 -11.81 -20.31 -8.12
N SER A 124 -12.35 -19.19 -7.61
CA SER A 124 -13.32 -18.36 -8.35
C SER A 124 -12.70 -17.62 -9.54
N LYS A 125 -11.40 -17.31 -9.50
CA LYS A 125 -10.65 -16.73 -10.63
C LYS A 125 -10.32 -17.70 -11.78
N LYS A 126 -10.49 -19.00 -11.57
CA LYS A 126 -10.20 -20.05 -12.58
C LYS A 126 -11.43 -20.46 -13.42
N LEU A 127 -12.62 -19.97 -13.07
CA LEU A 127 -13.86 -20.11 -13.87
C LEU A 127 -14.01 -18.94 -14.84
#